data_AF-A0A257KVN1-F1
#
_entry.id   AF-A0A257KVN1-F1
#
_cell.length_a   1.000
_cell.length_b   1.000
_cell.length_c   1.000
_cell.angle_alpha   90.00
_cell.angle_beta   90.00
_cell.angle_gamma   90.00
#
_symmetry.space_group_name_H-M   'P 1'
#
loop_
_entity.id
_entity.type
_entity.pdbx_description
1 polymer ?
#
loop_
_entity_poly.entity_id
_entity_poly.type
_entity_poly.pdbx_seq_one_letter_code
_entity_poly.pdbx_strand_id
1 'polypeptide(L)'
;MDRNDKLYGLWREQGGACFYCDGPTFVLDREPKDSARRRLRIEIGVSGAGKHLNQHVATIDSATKAMACKFCNCSREGKSPAAHRRSIQAVVAADRHPVNRLIEVYGEGRLSWQLIGGN
;
A
#
# COMPACT_ATOMS: atom_id res chain seq x y z
N MET A 1 -24.63 -4.31 -3.42
CA MET A 1 -23.40 -3.99 -2.66
C MET A 1 -22.60 -3.00 -3.47
N ASP A 2 -22.38 -1.80 -2.93
CA ASP A 2 -21.60 -0.77 -3.60
C ASP A 2 -20.15 -1.25 -3.83
N ARG A 3 -19.54 -0.81 -4.93
CA ARG A 3 -18.13 -1.10 -5.24
C ARG A 3 -17.21 -0.66 -4.09
N ASN A 4 -17.55 0.43 -3.41
CA ASN A 4 -16.80 0.93 -2.27
C ASN A 4 -16.94 0.04 -1.03
N ASP A 5 -18.13 -0.52 -0.79
CA ASP A 5 -18.32 -1.52 0.28
C ASP A 5 -17.54 -2.79 0.00
N LYS A 6 -17.46 -3.21 -1.27
CA LYS A 6 -16.62 -4.35 -1.68
C LYS A 6 -15.15 -4.09 -1.47
N LEU A 7 -14.65 -2.92 -1.88
CA LEU A 7 -13.26 -2.56 -1.65
C LEU A 7 -12.93 -2.52 -0.15
N TYR A 8 -13.81 -1.96 0.67
CA TYR A 8 -13.61 -1.90 2.11
C TYR A 8 -13.65 -3.29 2.76
N GLY A 9 -14.54 -4.19 2.30
CA GLY A 9 -14.56 -5.59 2.71
C GLY A 9 -13.21 -6.28 2.46
N LEU A 10 -12.73 -6.22 1.21
CA LEU A 10 -11.42 -6.77 0.82
C LEU A 10 -10.26 -6.12 1.60
N TRP A 11 -10.33 -4.81 1.83
CA TRP A 11 -9.31 -4.10 2.60
C TRP A 11 -9.25 -4.61 4.04
N ARG A 12 -10.38 -4.87 4.70
CA ARG A 12 -10.41 -5.47 6.04
C ARG A 12 -9.92 -6.91 6.05
N GLU A 13 -10.36 -7.73 5.10
CA GLU A 13 -9.94 -9.14 4.96
C GLU A 13 -8.43 -9.27 4.77
N GLN A 14 -7.81 -8.33 4.06
CA GLN A 14 -6.36 -8.30 3.83
C GLN A 14 -5.58 -7.47 4.85
N GLY A 15 -6.20 -7.03 5.96
CA GLY A 15 -5.52 -6.21 6.98
C GLY A 15 -4.97 -4.88 6.46
N GLY A 16 -5.54 -4.36 5.37
CA GLY A 16 -5.09 -3.15 4.70
C GLY A 16 -3.79 -3.28 3.89
N ALA A 17 -3.27 -4.50 3.71
CA ALA A 17 -2.05 -4.77 2.96
C ALA A 17 -2.33 -5.09 1.48
N CYS A 18 -1.51 -4.53 0.59
CA CYS A 18 -1.59 -4.77 -0.85
C CYS A 18 -1.26 -6.23 -1.20
N PHE A 19 -2.09 -6.87 -2.02
CA PHE A 19 -1.86 -8.24 -2.48
C PHE A 19 -0.50 -8.49 -3.16
N TYR A 20 0.11 -7.47 -3.78
CA TYR A 20 1.34 -7.66 -4.56
C TYR A 20 2.61 -7.29 -3.80
N CYS A 21 2.61 -6.18 -3.06
CA CYS A 21 3.81 -5.64 -2.39
C CYS A 21 3.77 -5.73 -0.88
N ASP A 22 2.66 -6.22 -0.30
CA ASP A 22 2.37 -6.30 1.13
C ASP A 22 2.43 -4.94 1.87
N GLY A 23 2.57 -3.83 1.12
CA GLY A 23 2.63 -2.48 1.67
C GLY A 23 1.27 -1.93 2.10
N PRO A 24 1.25 -0.96 3.04
CA PRO A 24 0.03 -0.42 3.62
C PRO A 24 -0.78 0.40 2.61
N THR A 25 -2.10 0.29 2.69
CA THR A 25 -3.04 1.02 1.82
C THR A 25 -4.11 1.77 2.62
N PHE A 26 -4.92 2.58 1.94
CA PHE A 26 -6.10 3.21 2.52
C PHE A 26 -7.26 3.34 1.54
N VAL A 27 -8.47 3.41 2.06
CA VAL A 27 -9.71 3.63 1.27
C VAL A 27 -10.13 5.09 1.44
N LEU A 28 -10.17 5.84 0.34
CA LEU A 28 -10.43 7.30 0.35
C LEU A 28 -11.72 7.70 1.08
N ASP A 29 -12.77 6.89 0.95
CA ASP A 29 -14.08 7.19 1.56
C ASP A 29 -14.16 6.82 3.04
N ARG A 30 -13.16 6.12 3.56
CA ARG A 30 -13.09 5.64 4.95
C ARG A 30 -11.99 6.31 5.77
N GLU A 31 -10.95 6.81 5.11
CA GLU A 31 -9.84 7.51 5.73
C GLU A 31 -9.52 8.81 4.97
N PRO A 32 -9.67 9.99 5.61
CA PRO A 32 -9.26 11.25 5.01
C PRO A 32 -7.77 11.28 4.66
N LYS A 33 -7.41 11.97 3.57
CA LYS A 33 -6.03 12.06 3.07
C LYS A 33 -5.01 12.49 4.14
N ASP A 34 -5.37 13.41 5.03
CA ASP A 34 -4.45 13.86 6.08
C ASP A 34 -4.26 12.83 7.20
N SER A 35 -5.29 12.02 7.49
CA SER A 35 -5.14 10.86 8.37
C SER A 35 -4.21 9.83 7.74
N ALA A 36 -4.45 9.49 6.48
CA ALA A 36 -3.63 8.54 5.73
C ALA A 36 -2.17 9.01 5.64
N ARG A 37 -1.92 10.31 5.37
CA ARG A 37 -0.57 10.89 5.38
C ARG A 37 0.13 10.73 6.71
N ARG A 38 -0.55 11.01 7.84
CA ARG A 38 0.03 10.86 9.17
C ARG A 38 0.37 9.40 9.46
N ARG A 39 -0.55 8.48 9.17
CA ARG A 39 -0.35 7.03 9.38
C ARG A 39 0.78 6.48 8.50
N LEU A 40 0.84 6.90 7.24
CA LEU A 40 1.85 6.49 6.26
C LEU A 40 3.14 7.34 6.32
N ARG A 41 3.22 8.30 7.27
CA ARG A 41 4.32 9.26 7.43
C ARG A 41 4.76 9.95 6.12
N ILE A 42 3.80 10.36 5.31
CA ILE A 42 4.06 11.12 4.08
C ILE A 42 4.11 12.59 4.43
N GLU A 43 5.30 13.20 4.28
CA GLU A 43 5.54 14.61 4.57
C GLU A 43 4.62 15.53 3.75
N ILE A 44 4.08 16.55 4.41
CA ILE A 44 3.24 17.57 3.77
C ILE A 44 4.14 18.68 3.24
N GLY A 45 3.85 19.20 2.05
CA GLY A 45 4.59 20.33 1.45
C GLY A 45 5.82 19.93 0.63
N VAL A 46 6.20 18.64 0.62
CA VAL A 46 7.30 18.13 -0.23
C VAL A 46 6.80 17.83 -1.64
N SER A 47 7.60 18.19 -2.65
CA SER A 47 7.31 17.85 -4.05
C SER A 47 7.13 16.34 -4.22
N GLY A 48 6.04 15.93 -4.86
CA GLY A 48 5.72 14.51 -5.07
C GLY A 48 4.97 13.82 -3.92
N ALA A 49 4.79 14.45 -2.76
CA ALA A 49 4.06 13.86 -1.63
C ALA A 49 2.62 13.43 -1.98
N GLY A 50 1.91 14.24 -2.78
CA GLY A 50 0.58 13.89 -3.26
C GLY A 50 0.57 12.66 -4.18
N LYS A 51 1.58 12.52 -5.03
CA LYS A 51 1.76 11.35 -5.92
C LYS A 51 2.06 10.10 -5.10
N HIS A 52 2.94 10.23 -4.11
CA HIS A 52 3.28 9.16 -3.17
C HIS A 52 2.03 8.67 -2.44
N LEU A 53 1.26 9.56 -1.81
CA LEU A 53 0.00 9.20 -1.15
C LEU A 53 -0.97 8.49 -2.10
N ASN A 54 -1.12 9.00 -3.31
CA ASN A 54 -2.02 8.39 -4.30
C ASN A 54 -1.60 6.95 -4.69
N GLN A 55 -0.32 6.57 -4.55
CA GLN A 55 0.14 5.21 -4.79
C GLN A 55 -0.34 4.22 -3.72
N HIS A 56 -0.61 4.67 -2.49
CA HIS A 56 -1.15 3.87 -1.39
C HIS A 56 -2.68 3.67 -1.46
N VAL A 57 -3.38 4.34 -2.36
CA VAL A 57 -4.84 4.18 -2.48
C VAL A 57 -5.18 2.73 -2.80
N ALA A 58 -6.04 2.14 -1.99
CA ALA A 58 -6.55 0.79 -2.20
C ALA A 58 -7.44 0.76 -3.44
N THR A 59 -7.28 -0.28 -4.25
CA THR A 59 -8.06 -0.54 -5.47
C THR A 59 -8.37 -2.02 -5.56
N ILE A 60 -9.40 -2.39 -6.33
CA ILE A 60 -9.68 -3.80 -6.63
C ILE A 60 -8.95 -4.17 -7.93
N ASP A 61 -8.07 -5.17 -7.86
CA ASP A 61 -7.46 -5.76 -9.05
C ASP A 61 -8.49 -6.63 -9.78
N SER A 62 -8.67 -6.39 -11.08
CA SER A 62 -9.75 -7.01 -11.84
C SER A 62 -9.55 -8.51 -12.11
N ALA A 63 -8.30 -9.00 -12.09
CA ALA A 63 -8.00 -10.40 -12.40
C ALA A 63 -8.04 -11.28 -11.15
N THR A 64 -7.48 -10.79 -10.05
CA THR A 64 -7.42 -11.52 -8.76
C THR A 64 -8.66 -11.29 -7.91
N LYS A 65 -9.40 -10.19 -8.16
CA LYS A 65 -10.47 -9.67 -7.29
C LYS A 65 -9.98 -9.28 -5.89
N ALA A 66 -8.67 -9.25 -5.66
CA ALA A 66 -8.03 -8.86 -4.42
C ALA A 66 -7.87 -7.33 -4.34
N MET A 67 -7.62 -6.82 -3.13
CA MET A 67 -7.22 -5.44 -2.93
C MET A 67 -5.72 -5.27 -3.22
N ALA A 68 -5.39 -4.27 -4.03
CA ALA A 68 -4.03 -3.87 -4.34
C ALA A 68 -3.88 -2.35 -4.24
N CYS A 69 -2.70 -1.88 -3.88
CA CYS A 69 -2.37 -0.46 -3.98
C CYS A 69 -2.42 -0.01 -5.44
N LYS A 70 -2.74 1.27 -5.67
CA LYS A 70 -2.87 1.86 -7.00
C LYS A 70 -1.62 1.65 -7.85
N PHE A 71 -0.43 1.74 -7.26
CA PHE A 71 0.82 1.51 -7.99
C PHE A 71 0.92 0.08 -8.55
N CYS A 72 0.69 -0.94 -7.72
CA CYS A 72 0.79 -2.33 -8.14
C CYS A 72 -0.28 -2.68 -9.18
N ASN A 73 -1.50 -2.17 -9.01
CA ASN A 73 -2.58 -2.44 -9.94
C ASN A 73 -2.32 -1.80 -11.33
N CYS A 74 -1.75 -0.59 -11.37
CA CYS A 74 -1.42 0.09 -12.63
C CYS A 74 -0.18 -0.46 -13.36
N SER A 75 0.72 -1.18 -12.67
CA SER A 75 2.02 -1.64 -13.23
C SER A 75 2.02 -3.08 -13.76
N ARG A 76 0.86 -3.73 -13.87
CA ARG A 76 0.78 -5.17 -14.21
C ARG A 76 1.23 -5.50 -15.64
N GLU A 77 1.10 -4.57 -16.59
CA GLU A 77 1.62 -4.69 -17.98
C GLU A 77 1.34 -6.06 -18.65
N GLY A 78 0.14 -6.62 -18.46
CA GLY A 78 -0.24 -7.91 -19.06
C GLY A 78 0.35 -9.16 -18.40
N LYS A 79 1.19 -9.02 -17.36
CA LYS A 79 1.71 -10.15 -16.59
C LYS A 79 0.57 -10.88 -15.87
N SER A 80 0.70 -12.20 -15.73
CA SER A 80 -0.18 -12.96 -14.85
C SER A 80 -0.02 -12.48 -13.40
N PRO A 81 -1.06 -12.58 -12.55
CA PRO A 81 -0.96 -12.12 -11.16
C PRO A 81 0.23 -12.68 -10.39
N ALA A 82 0.54 -13.97 -10.58
CA ALA A 82 1.69 -14.60 -9.93
C ALA A 82 3.03 -14.05 -10.44
N ALA A 83 3.18 -13.84 -11.75
CA ALA A 83 4.39 -13.26 -12.32
C ALA A 83 4.57 -11.79 -11.89
N HIS A 84 3.47 -11.04 -11.83
CA HIS A 84 3.47 -9.67 -11.34
C HIS A 84 3.86 -9.59 -9.88
N ARG A 85 3.27 -10.43 -9.01
CA ARG A 85 3.65 -10.50 -7.58
C ARG A 85 5.14 -10.76 -7.42
N ARG A 86 5.71 -11.75 -8.13
CA ARG A 86 7.15 -12.01 -8.09
C ARG A 86 7.99 -10.80 -8.51
N SER A 87 7.60 -10.15 -9.60
CA SER A 87 8.29 -8.94 -10.10
C SER A 87 8.25 -7.80 -9.07
N ILE A 88 7.10 -7.56 -8.44
CA ILE A 88 6.92 -6.51 -7.43
C ILE A 88 7.70 -6.83 -6.16
N GLN A 89 7.71 -8.09 -5.71
CA GLN A 89 8.45 -8.51 -4.53
C GLN A 89 9.98 -8.35 -4.72
N ALA A 90 10.50 -8.55 -5.94
CA ALA A 90 11.90 -8.23 -6.23
C ALA A 90 12.19 -6.71 -6.14
N VAL A 91 11.25 -5.86 -6.57
CA VAL A 91 11.36 -4.39 -6.45
C VAL A 91 11.25 -3.94 -4.99
N VAL A 92 10.40 -4.60 -4.20
CA VAL A 92 10.29 -4.41 -2.75
C VAL A 92 11.60 -4.78 -2.06
N ALA A 93 12.14 -5.97 -2.34
CA ALA A 93 13.40 -6.44 -1.74
C ALA A 93 14.61 -5.56 -2.10
N ALA A 94 14.51 -4.78 -3.18
CA ALA A 94 15.52 -3.81 -3.59
C ALA A 94 15.25 -2.39 -3.03
N ASP A 95 14.28 -2.21 -2.14
CA ASP A 95 13.84 -0.92 -1.56
C ASP A 95 13.44 0.15 -2.58
N ARG A 96 12.98 -0.29 -3.76
CA ARG A 96 12.57 0.59 -4.87
C ARG A 96 11.06 0.76 -4.98
N HIS A 97 10.29 0.03 -4.18
CA HIS A 97 8.83 0.08 -4.24
C HIS A 97 8.29 1.30 -3.48
N PRO A 98 7.48 2.18 -4.10
CA PRO A 98 7.07 3.44 -3.46
C PRO A 98 6.15 3.24 -2.25
N VAL A 99 5.38 2.15 -2.20
CA VAL A 99 4.41 1.89 -1.11
C VAL A 99 5.04 1.11 0.06
N ASN A 100 6.21 0.49 -0.11
CA ASN A 100 6.79 -0.37 0.92
C ASN A 100 7.97 0.28 1.63
N ARG A 101 7.67 1.35 2.38
CA ARG A 101 8.51 1.80 3.50
C ARG A 101 7.66 1.67 4.75
N LEU A 102 8.16 0.96 5.78
CA LEU A 102 7.78 0.98 7.22
C LEU A 102 7.04 -0.26 7.80
N ILE A 103 7.68 -0.93 8.79
CA ILE A 103 7.18 -1.92 9.77
C ILE A 103 6.83 -1.19 11.07
N GLU A 104 5.79 -1.60 11.78
CA GLU A 104 5.46 -1.12 13.14
C GLU A 104 6.46 -1.68 14.17
N VAL A 105 7.08 -0.82 14.98
CA VAL A 105 7.98 -1.23 16.08
C VAL A 105 7.63 -0.47 17.36
N TYR A 106 7.31 -1.20 18.42
CA TYR A 106 7.15 -0.65 19.77
C TYR A 106 8.52 -0.57 20.45
N GLY A 107 8.97 0.64 20.81
CA GLY A 107 10.22 0.88 21.54
C GLY A 107 10.11 2.11 22.43
N GLU A 108 10.68 2.05 23.64
CA GLU A 108 10.72 3.17 24.61
C GLU A 108 9.35 3.81 24.93
N GLY A 109 8.29 3.01 25.00
CA GLY A 109 6.95 3.51 25.32
C GLY A 109 6.31 4.37 24.22
N ARG A 110 6.85 4.35 23.00
CA ARG A 110 6.31 5.05 21.83
C ARG A 110 6.20 4.13 20.60
N LEU A 111 5.20 4.41 19.78
CA LEU A 111 4.95 3.72 18.51
C LEU A 111 5.88 4.29 17.43
N SER A 112 6.82 3.48 16.93
CA SER A 112 7.82 3.85 15.92
C SER A 112 7.67 2.98 14.67
N TRP A 113 8.36 3.34 13.57
CA TRP A 113 8.37 2.48 12.37
C TRP A 113 9.80 2.24 11.86
N GLN A 114 10.11 1.03 11.40
CA GLN A 114 11.44 0.60 10.92
C GLN A 114 11.35 0.05 9.49
N LEU A 115 12.41 0.15 8.68
CA LEU A 115 12.48 -0.49 7.36
C LEU A 115 12.60 -2.03 7.50
N ILE A 116 11.94 -2.79 6.61
CA ILE A 116 12.17 -4.24 6.52
C ILE A 116 13.59 -4.45 6.00
N GLY A 117 14.52 -4.82 6.90
CA GLY A 117 15.92 -5.05 6.56
C GLY A 117 16.94 -4.28 7.40
N GLY A 118 16.52 -3.57 8.46
CA GLY A 118 17.44 -2.95 9.41
C GLY A 118 18.09 -3.98 10.35
N ASN A 119 19.13 -4.63 9.85
CA ASN A 119 20.37 -4.88 10.60
C ASN A 119 21.54 -4.53 9.67
#